data_AF-A0AAU8D0F7-F1
#
_entry.id   AF-A0AAU8D0F7-F1
#
_cell.length_a   1.000
_cell.length_b   1.000
_cell.length_c   1.000
_cell.angle_alpha   90.00
_cell.angle_beta   90.00
_cell.angle_gamma   90.00
#
_symmetry.space_group_name_H-M   'P 1'
#
loop_
_entity.id
_entity.type
_entity.pdbx_description
1 polymer ?
#
loop_
_entity_poly.entity_id
_entity_poly.type
_entity_poly.pdbx_seq_one_letter_code
_entity_poly.pdbx_strand_id
1 'polypeptide(L)'
;MTISAKVIADSSAFGKRITTMELRYPRFIHAEELTHRVLASTPGDCIIIEQIADGLMYDENLSRNASSSRAIPVERMIQDVLDDPAMPIYWGKNQPGMQAREEHDAPIRNPWHHNPNVLKGTMLRPEEAWLRGRDQMIELARAYAKAGYHKQIVNRLLETWLHINVVVTATEWDNFRTLRLHKDAQPEIHELARLMFEVAMAGSTPRELQPGEWHLPYVEQEDFRRYHISDLKALSVARCASVSYKTVDGQPMTLERAQAIYDKLVKADVFHASPFEHQATPDTFNRAFYDQWGEHDGWNWQKPELHGNFVGWIQNRKLMEKQL
;
A
#
# COMPACT_ATOMS: atom_id res chain seq x y z
N MET A 1 15.51 8.86 3.96
CA MET A 1 14.36 8.45 3.15
C MET A 1 14.25 6.93 3.23
N THR A 2 13.11 6.41 3.68
CA THR A 2 12.95 4.96 3.90
C THR A 2 11.88 4.37 2.98
N ILE A 3 12.30 3.66 1.93
CA ILE A 3 11.43 2.72 1.22
C ILE A 3 11.58 1.37 1.91
N SER A 4 10.47 0.72 2.26
CA SER A 4 10.50 -0.59 2.91
C SER A 4 9.28 -1.44 2.55
N ALA A 5 9.51 -2.75 2.50
CA ALA A 5 8.47 -3.76 2.43
C ALA A 5 8.71 -4.81 3.51
N LYS A 6 7.67 -5.19 4.24
CA LYS A 6 7.73 -6.19 5.30
C LYS A 6 6.56 -7.14 5.15
N VAL A 7 6.83 -8.45 5.06
CA VAL A 7 5.79 -9.47 5.16
C VAL A 7 5.27 -9.50 6.59
N ILE A 8 3.97 -9.27 6.77
CA ILE A 8 3.30 -9.26 8.08
C ILE A 8 2.37 -10.46 8.28
N ALA A 9 1.99 -11.14 7.20
CA ALA A 9 1.42 -12.47 7.23
C ALA A 9 1.71 -13.18 5.91
N ASP A 10 1.96 -14.48 5.98
CA ASP A 10 2.26 -15.31 4.82
C ASP A 10 1.69 -16.69 5.06
N SER A 11 0.86 -17.15 4.14
CA SER A 11 0.16 -18.43 4.29
C SER A 11 0.01 -19.14 2.97
N SER A 12 -0.12 -20.45 3.04
CA SER A 12 -0.29 -21.31 1.87
C SER A 12 -1.32 -22.39 2.21
N ALA A 13 -2.12 -22.76 1.22
CA ALA A 13 -3.00 -23.91 1.28
C ALA A 13 -3.21 -24.44 -0.14
N PHE A 14 -3.09 -25.75 -0.35
CA PHE A 14 -3.32 -26.39 -1.66
C PHE A 14 -2.46 -25.80 -2.79
N GLY A 15 -1.25 -25.33 -2.49
CA GLY A 15 -0.36 -24.66 -3.45
C GLY A 15 -0.75 -23.23 -3.81
N LYS A 16 -1.80 -22.67 -3.18
CA LYS A 16 -2.21 -21.27 -3.31
C LYS A 16 -1.64 -20.47 -2.14
N ARG A 17 -0.65 -19.61 -2.40
CA ARG A 17 -0.05 -18.71 -1.41
C ARG A 17 -0.86 -17.42 -1.32
N ILE A 18 -1.07 -16.92 -0.11
CA ILE A 18 -1.59 -15.59 0.18
C ILE A 18 -0.58 -14.85 1.04
N THR A 19 -0.23 -13.64 0.64
CA THR A 19 0.78 -12.83 1.34
C THR A 19 0.24 -11.45 1.62
N THR A 20 0.47 -10.97 2.84
CA THR A 20 0.22 -9.58 3.23
C THR A 20 1.51 -8.88 3.59
N MET A 21 1.71 -7.69 3.01
CA MET A 21 2.88 -6.85 3.26
C MET A 21 2.46 -5.48 3.81
N GLU A 22 3.24 -4.99 4.76
CA GLU A 22 3.31 -3.58 5.14
C GLU A 22 4.37 -2.90 4.28
N LEU A 23 3.96 -1.89 3.53
CA LEU A 23 4.78 -1.10 2.63
C LEU A 23 4.90 0.32 3.17
N ARG A 24 6.08 0.91 3.02
CA ARG A 24 6.31 2.34 3.24
C ARG A 24 7.12 2.90 2.09
N TYR A 25 6.63 3.96 1.47
CA TYR A 25 7.25 4.54 0.29
C TYR A 25 6.80 6.01 0.08
N PRO A 26 7.45 6.78 -0.81
CA PRO A 26 7.06 8.16 -1.09
C PRO A 26 5.63 8.31 -1.55
N ARG A 27 4.93 9.30 -1.01
CA ARG A 27 3.55 9.56 -1.41
C ARG A 27 3.45 9.99 -2.87
N PHE A 28 4.46 10.63 -3.44
CA PHE A 28 4.40 11.10 -4.82
C PHE A 28 4.31 9.97 -5.85
N ILE A 29 4.81 8.76 -5.57
CA ILE A 29 4.63 7.62 -6.47
C ILE A 29 3.25 6.95 -6.31
N HIS A 30 2.52 7.25 -5.23
CA HIS A 30 1.18 6.71 -5.00
C HIS A 30 0.17 7.16 -6.07
N ALA A 31 0.41 8.31 -6.71
CA ALA A 31 -0.45 8.86 -7.77
C ALA A 31 -0.07 8.40 -9.18
N GLU A 32 1.11 7.82 -9.38
CA GLU A 32 1.58 7.35 -10.70
C GLU A 32 0.86 6.09 -11.21
N GLU A 33 -0.07 5.59 -10.41
CA GLU A 33 -0.69 4.28 -10.53
C GLU A 33 -1.91 4.23 -11.45
N LEU A 34 -2.19 5.32 -12.18
CA LEU A 34 -3.34 5.49 -13.09
C LEU A 34 -3.03 5.27 -14.59
N THR A 35 -1.81 4.89 -14.98
CA THR A 35 -1.36 5.14 -16.37
C THR A 35 -0.74 3.95 -17.11
N HIS A 36 -1.18 2.73 -16.84
CA HIS A 36 -0.93 1.66 -17.81
C HIS A 36 -2.15 1.52 -18.73
N ARG A 37 -1.90 1.59 -20.03
CA ARG A 37 -2.85 1.17 -21.06
C ARG A 37 -2.14 0.05 -21.79
N VAL A 38 -2.51 -1.19 -21.50
CA VAL A 38 -2.03 -2.32 -22.28
C VAL A 38 -2.77 -2.28 -23.62
N LEU A 39 -2.05 -1.97 -24.70
CA LEU A 39 -2.56 -2.14 -26.06
C LEU A 39 -2.37 -3.61 -26.42
N ALA A 40 -3.39 -4.43 -26.19
CA ALA A 40 -3.44 -5.76 -26.78
C ALA A 40 -3.93 -5.64 -28.23
N SER A 41 -3.07 -5.93 -29.21
CA SER A 41 -3.48 -6.13 -30.60
C SER A 41 -3.63 -7.62 -30.87
N THR A 42 -4.85 -8.16 -30.80
CA THR A 42 -5.18 -9.42 -31.45
C THR A 42 -5.40 -9.19 -32.95
N PRO A 43 -4.93 -10.05 -33.86
CA PRO A 43 -5.19 -9.91 -35.28
C PRO A 43 -6.69 -10.15 -35.55
N GLY A 44 -7.46 -9.09 -35.79
CA GLY A 44 -8.83 -9.21 -36.31
C GLY A 44 -9.88 -8.29 -35.67
N ASP A 45 -9.65 -7.77 -34.46
CA ASP A 45 -10.66 -6.98 -33.74
C ASP A 45 -10.15 -5.60 -33.31
N CYS A 46 -11.10 -4.66 -33.22
CA CYS A 46 -10.91 -3.28 -32.81
C CYS A 46 -9.96 -3.12 -31.62
N ILE A 47 -9.17 -2.04 -31.64
CA ILE A 47 -8.36 -1.60 -30.49
C ILE A 47 -9.33 -1.33 -29.32
N ILE A 48 -9.49 -2.29 -28.41
CA ILE A 48 -10.11 -2.02 -27.11
C ILE A 48 -9.00 -1.39 -26.27
N ILE A 49 -9.12 -0.09 -26.02
CA ILE A 49 -8.33 0.56 -24.97
C ILE A 49 -8.98 0.14 -23.65
N GLU A 50 -8.63 -1.03 -23.13
CA GLU A 50 -8.88 -1.31 -21.73
C GLU A 50 -7.90 -0.45 -20.92
N GLN A 51 -8.47 0.47 -20.16
CA GLN A 51 -7.73 1.23 -19.17
C GLN A 51 -7.44 0.27 -18.01
N ILE A 52 -6.42 -0.59 -18.15
CA ILE A 52 -6.02 -1.50 -17.07
C ILE A 52 -5.31 -0.66 -16.03
N ALA A 53 -5.98 -0.48 -14.90
CA ALA A 53 -5.48 0.33 -13.83
C ALA A 53 -4.44 -0.51 -13.05
N ASP A 54 -3.20 -0.58 -13.55
CA ASP A 54 -2.17 -1.56 -13.11
C ASP A 54 -1.31 -1.12 -11.91
N GLY A 55 -1.77 -0.17 -11.10
CA GLY A 55 -1.04 0.29 -9.91
C GLY A 55 -1.45 -0.41 -8.63
N LEU A 56 -0.65 -0.30 -7.57
CA LEU A 56 -0.99 -0.80 -6.22
C LEU A 56 -2.38 -0.34 -5.75
N MET A 57 -2.89 0.79 -6.26
CA MET A 57 -4.19 1.39 -5.96
C MET A 57 -5.35 0.98 -6.86
N TYR A 58 -5.10 0.26 -7.96
CA TYR A 58 -6.15 -0.12 -8.88
C TYR A 58 -6.08 -1.55 -9.45
N ASP A 59 -4.98 -2.27 -9.22
CA ASP A 59 -4.89 -3.70 -9.55
C ASP A 59 -5.99 -4.44 -8.78
N GLU A 60 -6.82 -5.17 -9.52
CA GLU A 60 -7.97 -5.92 -9.00
C GLU A 60 -7.56 -7.11 -8.14
N ASN A 61 -6.32 -7.60 -8.31
CA ASN A 61 -5.77 -8.70 -7.54
C ASN A 61 -5.30 -8.25 -6.14
N LEU A 62 -5.19 -6.93 -5.91
CA LEU A 62 -4.62 -6.37 -4.69
C LEU A 62 -5.71 -5.79 -3.76
N SER A 63 -5.81 -6.34 -2.56
CA SER A 63 -6.56 -5.73 -1.45
C SER A 63 -5.66 -4.79 -0.66
N ARG A 64 -6.16 -3.59 -0.30
CA ARG A 64 -5.31 -2.51 0.22
C ARG A 64 -5.97 -1.59 1.24
N ASN A 65 -5.18 -1.18 2.23
CA ASN A 65 -5.49 -0.06 3.12
C ASN A 65 -4.28 0.86 3.26
N ALA A 66 -4.50 2.16 3.14
CA ALA A 66 -3.45 3.17 3.24
C ALA A 66 -3.68 4.13 4.41
N SER A 67 -2.60 4.56 5.04
CA SER A 67 -2.62 5.58 6.09
C SER A 67 -3.19 6.92 5.58
N SER A 68 -4.11 7.51 6.35
CA SER A 68 -4.81 8.73 5.97
C SER A 68 -4.14 9.99 6.54
N SER A 69 -3.62 10.85 5.67
CA SER A 69 -3.10 12.16 6.06
C SER A 69 -4.15 13.06 6.70
N ARG A 70 -5.44 12.85 6.39
CA ARG A 70 -6.57 13.61 6.98
C ARG A 70 -6.79 13.29 8.45
N ALA A 71 -6.38 12.11 8.90
CA ALA A 71 -6.55 11.69 10.29
C ALA A 71 -5.43 12.23 11.21
N ILE A 72 -4.24 12.50 10.66
CA ILE A 72 -3.02 12.79 11.43
C ILE A 72 -2.89 14.29 11.72
N PRO A 73 -2.59 14.71 12.97
CA PRO A 73 -2.32 16.11 13.32
C PRO A 73 -1.20 16.75 12.49
N VAL A 74 -1.32 18.04 12.18
CA VAL A 74 -0.37 18.76 11.31
C VAL A 74 1.06 18.69 11.84
N GLU A 75 1.30 18.98 13.12
CA GLU A 75 2.67 19.01 13.67
C GLU A 75 3.33 17.64 13.63
N ARG A 76 2.56 16.55 13.81
CA ARG A 76 3.10 15.21 13.65
C ARG A 76 3.50 14.94 12.20
N MET A 77 2.67 15.37 11.24
CA MET A 77 2.99 15.22 9.82
C MET A 77 4.25 16.00 9.45
N ILE A 78 4.44 17.19 10.03
CA ILE A 78 5.67 17.98 9.88
C ILE A 78 6.87 17.22 10.45
N GLN A 79 6.72 16.64 11.65
CA GLN A 79 7.79 15.87 12.27
C GLN A 79 8.19 14.67 11.41
N ASP A 80 7.23 13.92 10.86
CA ASP A 80 7.50 12.80 9.96
C ASP A 80 8.32 13.23 8.72
N VAL A 81 8.04 14.43 8.17
CA VAL A 81 8.77 15.02 7.03
C VAL A 81 10.17 15.53 7.41
N LEU A 82 10.34 16.00 8.65
CA LEU A 82 11.64 16.43 9.16
C LEU A 82 12.57 15.24 9.41
N ASP A 83 12.04 14.19 10.04
CA ASP A 83 12.78 13.00 10.44
C ASP A 83 13.15 12.13 9.24
N ASP A 84 12.22 11.94 8.31
CA ASP A 84 12.44 11.11 7.12
C ASP A 84 11.72 11.67 5.89
N PRO A 85 12.26 12.74 5.27
CA PRO A 85 11.67 13.32 4.07
C PRO A 85 11.71 12.33 2.90
N ALA A 86 10.62 12.27 2.13
CA ALA A 86 10.62 11.62 0.83
C ALA A 86 11.53 12.38 -0.14
N MET A 87 12.41 11.65 -0.82
CA MET A 87 13.41 12.18 -1.76
C MET A 87 13.32 11.40 -3.08
N PRO A 88 13.62 12.01 -4.23
CA PRO A 88 13.94 11.24 -5.41
C PRO A 88 15.19 10.37 -5.15
N ILE A 89 15.20 9.13 -5.62
CA ILE A 89 16.39 8.27 -5.59
C ILE A 89 17.22 8.40 -6.87
N TYR A 90 16.65 9.03 -7.90
CA TYR A 90 17.26 9.24 -9.20
C TYR A 90 16.82 10.59 -9.77
N TRP A 91 17.79 11.46 -10.07
CA TRP A 91 17.55 12.79 -10.65
C TRP A 91 17.68 12.73 -12.17
N GLY A 92 16.61 12.35 -12.85
CA GLY A 92 16.63 12.16 -14.29
C GLY A 92 16.78 13.43 -15.11
N LYS A 93 17.65 13.42 -16.11
CA LYS A 93 17.79 14.47 -17.12
C LYS A 93 16.54 14.55 -17.99
N ASN A 94 16.08 15.77 -18.27
CA ASN A 94 14.96 16.00 -19.17
C ASN A 94 15.28 15.54 -20.60
N GLN A 95 14.40 14.72 -21.17
CA GLN A 95 14.51 14.19 -22.53
C GLN A 95 13.12 13.83 -23.09
N PRO A 96 12.95 13.69 -24.42
CA PRO A 96 11.70 13.21 -24.99
C PRO A 96 11.30 11.82 -24.46
N GLY A 97 10.00 11.63 -24.19
CA GLY A 97 9.46 10.39 -23.63
C GLY A 97 9.08 10.53 -22.15
N MET A 98 8.62 9.42 -21.54
CA MET A 98 8.18 9.40 -20.13
C MET A 98 9.29 9.00 -19.16
N GLN A 99 10.44 8.54 -19.68
CA GLN A 99 11.50 7.93 -18.88
C GLN A 99 12.82 8.68 -19.04
N ALA A 100 13.54 8.89 -17.94
CA ALA A 100 14.87 9.48 -17.94
C ALA A 100 15.95 8.38 -17.93
N ARG A 101 16.98 8.52 -18.78
CA ARG A 101 18.03 7.50 -18.97
C ARG A 101 19.42 7.92 -18.50
N GLU A 102 19.58 9.20 -18.17
CA GLU A 102 20.83 9.80 -17.72
C GLU A 102 20.54 10.60 -16.45
N GLU A 103 21.41 10.53 -15.44
CA GLU A 103 21.31 11.38 -14.26
C GLU A 103 21.67 12.83 -14.61
N HIS A 104 21.13 13.74 -13.83
CA HIS A 104 21.37 15.16 -13.94
C HIS A 104 21.70 15.75 -12.57
N ASP A 105 22.80 16.49 -12.54
CA ASP A 105 23.40 17.03 -11.32
C ASP A 105 23.57 18.56 -11.38
N ALA A 106 23.02 19.20 -12.42
CA ALA A 106 23.18 20.64 -12.59
C ALA A 106 22.62 21.39 -11.37
N PRO A 107 23.34 22.41 -10.88
CA PRO A 107 22.95 23.09 -9.67
C PRO A 107 21.68 23.91 -9.87
N ILE A 108 20.82 23.91 -8.86
CA ILE A 108 19.54 24.61 -8.85
C ILE A 108 19.72 26.00 -8.24
N ARG A 109 19.32 27.03 -8.98
CA ARG A 109 19.34 28.41 -8.49
C ARG A 109 18.19 28.63 -7.52
N ASN A 110 18.50 28.87 -6.25
CA ASN A 110 17.50 29.10 -5.20
C ASN A 110 16.58 30.30 -5.54
N PRO A 111 15.25 30.11 -5.69
CA PRO A 111 14.34 31.21 -6.00
C PRO A 111 13.91 32.02 -4.78
N TRP A 112 14.17 31.54 -3.56
CA TRP A 112 13.61 32.08 -2.32
C TRP A 112 14.57 33.01 -1.57
N HIS A 113 14.00 34.03 -0.93
CA HIS A 113 14.69 34.87 0.06
C HIS A 113 14.31 34.36 1.45
N HIS A 114 15.01 33.37 1.99
CA HIS A 114 14.72 32.91 3.34
C HIS A 114 15.96 32.37 4.04
N ASN A 115 16.18 32.88 5.27
CA ASN A 115 17.32 32.66 6.16
C ASN A 115 18.51 33.62 5.93
N PRO A 116 19.10 34.23 6.99
CA PRO A 116 20.35 35.01 6.87
C PRO A 116 21.53 34.24 6.25
N ASN A 117 21.48 32.91 6.25
CA ASN A 117 22.58 32.06 5.80
C ASN A 117 22.51 31.60 4.33
N VAL A 118 21.36 31.73 3.64
CA VAL A 118 21.24 31.33 2.22
C VAL A 118 20.40 32.35 1.45
N LEU A 119 21.06 33.06 0.53
CA LEU A 119 20.44 34.11 -0.26
C LEU A 119 19.74 33.54 -1.50
N LYS A 120 18.74 34.27 -1.99
CA LYS A 120 18.19 34.03 -3.33
C LYS A 120 19.32 34.08 -4.35
N GLY A 121 19.29 33.15 -5.30
CA GLY A 121 20.30 33.03 -6.34
C GLY A 121 21.50 32.17 -5.95
N THR A 122 21.60 31.71 -4.70
CA THR A 122 22.59 30.69 -4.31
C THR A 122 22.37 29.42 -5.13
N MET A 123 23.46 28.84 -5.61
CA MET A 123 23.45 27.58 -6.35
C MET A 123 23.46 26.41 -5.35
N LEU A 124 22.45 25.56 -5.42
CA LEU A 124 22.25 24.42 -4.52
C LEU A 124 22.38 23.12 -5.31
N ARG A 125 22.80 22.04 -4.64
CA ARG A 125 22.66 20.69 -5.19
C ARG A 125 21.16 20.31 -5.28
N PRO A 126 20.75 19.40 -6.17
CA PRO A 126 19.35 19.00 -6.32
C PRO A 126 18.68 18.61 -5.00
N GLU A 127 19.35 17.80 -4.17
CA GLU A 127 18.84 17.34 -2.88
C GLU A 127 18.69 18.49 -1.88
N GLU A 128 19.64 19.42 -1.88
CA GLU A 128 19.58 20.61 -1.02
C GLU A 128 18.41 21.50 -1.41
N ALA A 129 18.22 21.75 -2.71
CA ALA A 129 17.10 22.54 -3.21
C ALA A 129 15.75 21.89 -2.88
N TRP A 130 15.66 20.55 -2.98
CA TRP A 130 14.47 19.78 -2.61
C TRP A 130 14.12 19.96 -1.13
N LEU A 131 15.09 19.82 -0.24
CA LEU A 131 14.91 20.02 1.20
C LEU A 131 14.62 21.49 1.55
N ARG A 132 15.16 22.45 0.80
CA ARG A 132 14.76 23.87 0.96
C ARG A 132 13.29 24.07 0.62
N GLY A 133 12.80 23.45 -0.46
CA GLY A 133 11.38 23.47 -0.81
C GLY A 133 10.51 22.92 0.33
N ARG A 134 10.93 21.80 0.93
CA ARG A 134 10.29 21.20 2.11
C ARG A 134 10.18 22.20 3.26
N ASP A 135 11.29 22.82 3.62
CA ASP A 135 11.35 23.75 4.75
C ASP A 135 10.41 24.95 4.52
N GLN A 136 10.33 25.48 3.29
CA GLN A 136 9.36 26.55 2.96
C GLN A 136 7.91 26.09 3.16
N MET A 137 7.58 24.87 2.70
CA MET A 137 6.22 24.34 2.84
C MET A 137 5.87 23.98 4.28
N ILE A 138 6.85 23.60 5.12
CA ILE A 138 6.65 23.43 6.56
C ILE A 138 6.25 24.74 7.22
N GLU A 139 6.97 25.83 6.95
CA GLU A 139 6.64 27.15 7.51
C GLU A 139 5.24 27.61 7.07
N LEU A 140 4.91 27.39 5.79
CA LEU A 140 3.57 27.67 5.29
C LEU A 140 2.50 26.80 5.97
N ALA A 141 2.75 25.49 6.13
CA ALA A 141 1.83 24.58 6.79
C ALA A 141 1.57 24.99 8.26
N ARG A 142 2.62 25.38 9.00
CA ARG A 142 2.48 25.93 10.36
C ARG A 142 1.68 27.23 10.39
N ALA A 143 1.87 28.11 9.41
CA ALA A 143 1.10 29.35 9.30
C ALA A 143 -0.40 29.06 9.06
N TYR A 144 -0.73 28.14 8.14
CA TYR A 144 -2.12 27.70 7.92
C TYR A 144 -2.72 27.04 9.16
N ALA A 145 -1.98 26.17 9.85
CA ALA A 145 -2.44 25.55 11.08
C ALA A 145 -2.71 26.59 12.18
N LYS A 146 -1.82 27.58 12.35
CA LYS A 146 -1.98 28.69 13.30
C LYS A 146 -3.18 29.58 12.96
N ALA A 147 -3.49 29.75 11.67
CA ALA A 147 -4.67 30.47 11.21
C ALA A 147 -5.98 29.67 11.40
N GLY A 148 -5.91 28.42 11.87
CA GLY A 148 -7.08 27.59 12.18
C GLY A 148 -7.59 26.73 11.02
N TYR A 149 -6.82 26.60 9.94
CA TYR A 149 -7.21 25.72 8.84
C TYR A 149 -7.10 24.24 9.22
N HIS A 150 -8.07 23.45 8.74
CA HIS A 150 -8.16 22.04 9.09
C HIS A 150 -7.05 21.20 8.42
N LYS A 151 -6.51 20.23 9.17
CA LYS A 151 -5.44 19.30 8.75
C LYS A 151 -5.66 18.62 7.40
N GLN A 152 -6.92 18.41 7.00
CA GLN A 152 -7.26 17.81 5.70
C GLN A 152 -6.74 18.60 4.50
N ILE A 153 -6.59 19.91 4.64
CA ILE A 153 -6.03 20.81 3.61
C ILE A 153 -4.57 21.08 3.93
N VAL A 154 -4.24 21.41 5.18
CA VAL A 154 -2.87 21.80 5.56
C VAL A 154 -1.85 20.69 5.26
N ASN A 155 -2.18 19.43 5.54
CA ASN A 155 -1.27 18.31 5.29
C ASN A 155 -1.01 18.08 3.78
N ARG A 156 -1.84 18.63 2.88
CA ARG A 156 -1.63 18.54 1.42
C ARG A 156 -0.39 19.32 0.96
N LEU A 157 -0.03 20.39 1.68
CA LEU A 157 1.16 21.20 1.38
C LEU A 157 2.46 20.39 1.52
N LEU A 158 2.43 19.28 2.26
CA LEU A 158 3.59 18.47 2.58
C LEU A 158 3.69 17.17 1.76
N GLU A 159 2.71 16.87 0.90
CA GLU A 159 2.61 15.56 0.25
C GLU A 159 3.82 15.16 -0.58
N THR A 160 4.51 16.13 -1.17
CA THR A 160 5.75 15.92 -1.92
C THR A 160 6.87 15.30 -1.07
N TRP A 161 6.93 15.59 0.24
CA TRP A 161 7.98 15.07 1.13
C TRP A 161 7.47 14.00 2.09
N LEU A 162 6.21 13.60 1.94
CA LEU A 162 5.61 12.58 2.78
C LEU A 162 5.86 11.19 2.24
N HIS A 163 5.99 10.26 3.17
CA HIS A 163 5.81 8.85 2.88
C HIS A 163 4.35 8.45 3.14
N ILE A 164 3.97 7.29 2.62
CA ILE A 164 2.70 6.65 2.90
C ILE A 164 2.97 5.23 3.36
N ASN A 165 2.26 4.80 4.41
CA ASN A 165 2.20 3.40 4.81
C ASN A 165 0.97 2.75 4.17
N VAL A 166 1.16 1.58 3.58
CA VAL A 166 0.11 0.80 2.92
C VAL A 166 0.22 -0.66 3.35
N VAL A 167 -0.89 -1.28 3.72
CA VAL A 167 -0.99 -2.74 3.81
C VAL A 167 -1.61 -3.25 2.52
N VAL A 168 -1.00 -4.29 1.93
CA VAL A 168 -1.48 -4.93 0.71
C VAL A 168 -1.53 -6.45 0.89
N THR A 169 -2.61 -7.08 0.46
CA THR A 169 -2.77 -8.54 0.44
C THR A 169 -3.09 -9.00 -0.98
N ALA A 170 -2.43 -10.07 -1.43
CA ALA A 170 -2.76 -10.72 -2.70
C ALA A 170 -2.35 -12.20 -2.71
N THR A 171 -2.97 -12.95 -3.61
CA THR A 171 -2.58 -14.31 -4.02
C THR A 171 -1.80 -14.32 -5.32
N GLU A 172 -2.04 -13.33 -6.19
CA GLU A 172 -1.43 -13.20 -7.51
C GLU A 172 -0.61 -11.91 -7.56
N TRP A 173 0.69 -12.03 -7.85
CA TRP A 173 1.63 -10.90 -7.86
C TRP A 173 2.31 -10.68 -9.22
N ASP A 174 2.11 -11.57 -10.19
CA ASP A 174 2.95 -11.64 -11.39
C ASP A 174 2.85 -10.39 -12.26
N ASN A 175 1.65 -9.83 -12.43
CA ASN A 175 1.44 -8.61 -13.21
C ASN A 175 2.16 -7.43 -12.55
N PHE A 176 1.88 -7.18 -11.26
CA PHE A 176 2.53 -6.11 -10.51
C PHE A 176 4.06 -6.29 -10.50
N ARG A 177 4.55 -7.50 -10.20
CA ARG A 177 5.98 -7.80 -10.19
C ARG A 177 6.64 -7.51 -11.53
N THR A 178 6.04 -7.97 -12.63
CA THR A 178 6.59 -7.80 -13.98
C THR A 178 6.65 -6.33 -14.38
N LEU A 179 5.56 -5.59 -14.14
CA LEU A 179 5.49 -4.18 -14.51
C LEU A 179 6.40 -3.30 -13.66
N ARG A 180 6.56 -3.61 -12.36
CA ARG A 180 7.28 -2.75 -11.42
C ARG A 180 8.77 -3.09 -11.28
N LEU A 181 9.18 -4.33 -11.55
CA LEU A 181 10.60 -4.67 -11.73
C LEU A 181 11.10 -4.40 -13.15
N HIS A 182 10.27 -3.80 -14.02
CA HIS A 182 10.73 -3.38 -15.33
C HIS A 182 11.70 -2.20 -15.23
N LYS A 183 12.68 -2.16 -16.14
CA LYS A 183 13.70 -1.09 -16.20
C LYS A 183 13.13 0.31 -16.51
N ASP A 184 11.94 0.35 -17.10
CA ASP A 184 11.25 1.60 -17.45
C ASP A 184 10.23 2.01 -16.38
N ALA A 185 10.18 1.30 -15.24
CA ALA A 185 9.40 1.74 -14.09
C ALA A 185 10.12 2.93 -13.42
N GLN A 186 9.37 3.87 -12.85
CA GLN A 186 9.96 4.94 -12.08
C GLN A 186 10.87 4.35 -10.97
N PRO A 187 12.08 4.91 -10.74
CA PRO A 187 13.04 4.31 -9.83
C PRO A 187 12.52 3.98 -8.43
N GLU A 188 11.71 4.85 -7.80
CA GLU A 188 11.21 4.60 -6.45
C GLU A 188 10.21 3.43 -6.38
N ILE A 189 9.35 3.24 -7.40
CA ILE A 189 8.44 2.08 -7.43
C ILE A 189 9.18 0.80 -7.80
N HIS A 190 10.23 0.90 -8.62
CA HIS A 190 11.12 -0.22 -8.90
C HIS A 190 11.82 -0.70 -7.63
N GLU A 191 12.38 0.21 -6.84
CA GLU A 191 13.01 -0.12 -5.58
C GLU A 191 12.01 -0.71 -4.57
N LEU A 192 10.78 -0.19 -4.52
CA LEU A 192 9.72 -0.79 -3.71
C LEU A 192 9.43 -2.24 -4.14
N ALA A 193 9.26 -2.49 -5.44
CA ALA A 193 9.00 -3.83 -5.95
C ALA A 193 10.17 -4.78 -5.68
N ARG A 194 11.42 -4.30 -5.81
CA ARG A 194 12.62 -5.08 -5.47
C ARG A 194 12.60 -5.50 -4.00
N LEU A 195 12.30 -4.57 -3.10
CA LEU A 195 12.18 -4.85 -1.66
C LEU A 195 11.02 -5.81 -1.36
N MET A 196 9.89 -5.69 -2.05
CA MET A 196 8.76 -6.61 -1.90
C MET A 196 9.12 -8.04 -2.31
N PHE A 197 9.63 -8.23 -3.52
CA PHE A 197 9.76 -9.57 -4.11
C PHE A 197 11.11 -10.22 -3.84
N GLU A 198 12.20 -9.49 -4.02
CA GLU A 198 13.56 -10.04 -3.94
C GLU A 198 14.10 -10.08 -2.51
N VAL A 199 13.52 -9.28 -1.60
CA VAL A 199 13.92 -9.25 -0.20
C VAL A 199 12.84 -9.84 0.70
N ALA A 200 11.66 -9.22 0.77
CA ALA A 200 10.65 -9.58 1.76
C ALA A 200 9.99 -10.93 1.48
N MET A 201 9.46 -11.14 0.27
CA MET A 201 8.81 -12.41 -0.10
C MET A 201 9.80 -13.56 -0.25
N ALA A 202 10.98 -13.33 -0.83
CA ALA A 202 12.03 -14.33 -0.96
C ALA A 202 12.58 -14.80 0.41
N GLY A 203 12.63 -13.90 1.40
CA GLY A 203 13.01 -14.21 2.78
C GLY A 203 11.89 -14.80 3.64
N SER A 204 10.66 -14.89 3.13
CA SER A 204 9.49 -15.37 3.89
C SER A 204 9.11 -16.80 3.50
N THR A 205 8.78 -17.61 4.51
CA THR A 205 8.24 -18.96 4.34
C THR A 205 6.77 -18.96 4.76
N PRO A 206 5.83 -19.33 3.87
CA PRO A 206 4.41 -19.32 4.20
C PRO A 206 4.06 -20.37 5.25
N ARG A 207 3.14 -20.03 6.15
CA ARG A 207 2.52 -20.98 7.07
C ARG A 207 1.45 -21.78 6.33
N GLU A 208 1.56 -23.10 6.33
CA GLU A 208 0.50 -23.98 5.83
C GLU A 208 -0.75 -23.85 6.71
N LEU A 209 -1.91 -23.64 6.07
CA LEU A 209 -3.20 -23.50 6.73
C LEU A 209 -4.18 -24.56 6.25
N GLN A 210 -4.97 -25.07 7.18
CA GLN A 210 -6.12 -25.92 6.89
C GLN A 210 -7.41 -25.09 6.77
N PRO A 211 -8.45 -25.58 6.06
CA PRO A 211 -9.76 -24.94 6.07
C PRO A 211 -10.27 -24.71 7.49
N GLY A 212 -10.69 -23.46 7.77
CA GLY A 212 -11.09 -23.02 9.12
C GLY A 212 -9.98 -22.33 9.90
N GLU A 213 -8.71 -22.50 9.53
CA GLU A 213 -7.61 -21.66 10.01
C GLU A 213 -7.49 -20.39 9.16
N TRP A 214 -6.96 -19.32 9.76
CA TRP A 214 -7.03 -17.99 9.14
C TRP A 214 -5.67 -17.37 8.88
N HIS A 215 -5.56 -16.77 7.70
CA HIS A 215 -4.59 -15.74 7.40
C HIS A 215 -5.05 -14.43 8.05
N LEU A 216 -4.30 -13.98 9.07
CA LEU A 216 -4.65 -12.82 9.89
C LEU A 216 -3.46 -11.84 9.96
N PRO A 217 -3.39 -10.86 9.04
CA PRO A 217 -2.35 -9.85 9.09
C PRO A 217 -2.36 -9.05 10.38
N TYR A 218 -1.18 -8.65 10.84
CA TYR A 218 -0.98 -7.95 12.10
C TYR A 218 -1.45 -8.71 13.35
N VAL A 219 -1.59 -10.03 13.30
CA VAL A 219 -1.88 -10.85 14.51
C VAL A 219 -0.65 -11.66 14.87
N GLU A 220 -0.20 -11.52 16.11
CA GLU A 220 1.03 -12.16 16.59
C GLU A 220 0.72 -13.46 17.32
N GLN A 221 1.73 -14.32 17.48
CA GLN A 221 1.54 -15.63 18.14
C GLN A 221 1.08 -15.50 19.60
N GLU A 222 1.39 -14.39 20.26
CA GLU A 222 0.87 -14.10 21.59
C GLU A 222 -0.64 -13.80 21.58
N ASP A 223 -1.16 -13.13 20.54
CA ASP A 223 -2.60 -12.89 20.40
C ASP A 223 -3.35 -14.23 20.28
N PHE A 224 -2.83 -15.17 19.47
CA PHE A 224 -3.41 -16.52 19.32
C PHE A 224 -3.50 -17.32 20.63
N ARG A 225 -2.64 -17.03 21.61
CA ARG A 225 -2.69 -17.66 22.96
C ARG A 225 -3.73 -17.03 23.87
N ARG A 226 -4.13 -15.79 23.58
CA ARG A 226 -4.97 -14.95 24.47
C ARG A 226 -6.42 -14.90 24.04
N TYR A 227 -6.69 -15.00 22.74
CA TYR A 227 -8.00 -14.66 22.18
C TYR A 227 -8.56 -15.73 21.27
N HIS A 228 -9.89 -15.78 21.18
CA HIS A 228 -10.60 -16.67 20.26
C HIS A 228 -10.57 -16.11 18.83
N ILE A 229 -10.86 -16.97 17.84
CA ILE A 229 -10.74 -16.60 16.42
C ILE A 229 -11.60 -15.39 16.02
N SER A 230 -12.78 -15.21 16.62
CA SER A 230 -13.63 -14.04 16.39
C SER A 230 -12.93 -12.72 16.75
N ASP A 231 -12.27 -12.72 17.90
CA ASP A 231 -11.56 -11.57 18.45
C ASP A 231 -10.30 -11.28 17.64
N LEU A 232 -9.58 -12.34 17.21
CA LEU A 232 -8.41 -12.22 16.35
C LEU A 232 -8.75 -11.63 14.99
N LYS A 233 -9.90 -11.99 14.41
CA LYS A 233 -10.40 -11.37 13.18
C LYS A 233 -10.67 -9.88 13.38
N ALA A 234 -11.37 -9.51 14.46
CA ALA A 234 -11.64 -8.10 14.76
C ALA A 234 -10.35 -7.31 14.99
N LEU A 235 -9.38 -7.91 15.68
CA LEU A 235 -8.05 -7.36 15.93
C LEU A 235 -7.27 -7.13 14.63
N SER A 236 -7.25 -8.13 13.73
CA SER A 236 -6.62 -8.03 12.42
C SER A 236 -7.26 -6.92 11.57
N VAL A 237 -8.59 -6.88 11.49
CA VAL A 237 -9.35 -5.84 10.76
C VAL A 237 -8.98 -4.44 11.25
N ALA A 238 -9.00 -4.22 12.57
CA ALA A 238 -8.70 -2.91 13.14
C ALA A 238 -7.24 -2.47 12.92
N ARG A 239 -6.29 -3.40 12.99
CA ARG A 239 -4.87 -3.14 12.72
C ARG A 239 -4.62 -2.88 11.23
N CYS A 240 -5.29 -3.59 10.32
CA CYS A 240 -5.26 -3.31 8.88
C CYS A 240 -5.87 -1.93 8.56
N ALA A 241 -7.00 -1.58 9.19
CA ALA A 241 -7.62 -0.26 9.04
C ALA A 241 -6.68 0.88 9.47
N SER A 242 -5.85 0.62 10.47
CA SER A 242 -4.86 1.57 10.99
C SER A 242 -3.50 1.49 10.28
N VAL A 243 -3.30 0.47 9.44
CA VAL A 243 -2.01 0.10 8.84
C VAL A 243 -0.89 0.03 9.90
N SER A 244 -1.21 -0.50 11.09
CA SER A 244 -0.29 -0.51 12.23
C SER A 244 -0.80 -1.37 13.39
N TYR A 245 0.14 -1.85 14.20
CA TYR A 245 -0.12 -2.39 15.55
C TYR A 245 -0.53 -1.33 16.58
N LYS A 246 -0.38 -0.04 16.26
CA LYS A 246 -0.69 1.09 17.14
C LYS A 246 -1.83 1.91 16.58
N THR A 247 -2.53 2.63 17.46
CA THR A 247 -3.46 3.68 17.06
C THR A 247 -2.70 4.86 16.46
N VAL A 248 -3.43 5.78 15.82
CA VAL A 248 -2.85 7.04 15.35
C VAL A 248 -2.09 7.70 16.50
N ASP A 249 -2.64 7.82 17.70
CA ASP A 249 -1.96 8.49 18.83
C ASP A 249 -0.80 7.68 19.46
N GLY A 250 -0.34 6.62 18.82
CA GLY A 250 0.83 5.84 19.22
C GLY A 250 0.56 4.81 20.32
N GLN A 251 -0.70 4.66 20.74
CA GLN A 251 -1.10 3.70 21.77
C GLN A 251 -1.21 2.28 21.19
N PRO A 252 -0.93 1.21 21.96
CA PRO A 252 -1.13 -0.15 21.48
C PRO A 252 -2.58 -0.42 21.07
N MET A 253 -2.76 -1.13 19.94
CA MET A 253 -4.06 -1.61 19.51
C MET A 253 -4.47 -2.84 20.33
N THR A 254 -5.09 -2.59 21.49
CA THR A 254 -5.69 -3.61 22.35
C THR A 254 -6.96 -4.17 21.72
N LEU A 255 -7.42 -5.34 22.18
CA LEU A 255 -8.66 -5.94 21.69
C LEU A 255 -9.88 -5.01 21.87
N GLU A 256 -10.00 -4.33 23.01
CA GLU A 256 -11.08 -3.38 23.27
C GLU A 256 -11.11 -2.24 22.24
N ARG A 257 -9.95 -1.65 21.94
CA ARG A 257 -9.82 -0.59 20.92
C ARG A 257 -10.11 -1.13 19.53
N ALA A 258 -9.63 -2.34 19.24
CA ALA A 258 -9.90 -3.00 17.98
C ALA A 258 -11.40 -3.25 17.79
N GLN A 259 -12.11 -3.71 18.83
CA GLN A 259 -13.55 -3.90 18.79
C GLN A 259 -14.28 -2.58 18.57
N ALA A 260 -13.85 -1.49 19.21
CA ALA A 260 -14.44 -0.18 18.99
C ALA A 260 -14.25 0.33 17.54
N ILE A 261 -13.11 0.01 16.90
CA ILE A 261 -12.87 0.32 15.48
C ILE A 261 -13.73 -0.59 14.60
N TYR A 262 -13.71 -1.90 14.86
CA TYR A 262 -14.49 -2.91 14.14
C TYR A 262 -15.97 -2.53 14.09
N ASP A 263 -16.56 -2.23 15.25
CA ASP A 263 -17.95 -1.82 15.39
C ASP A 263 -18.26 -0.56 14.57
N LYS A 264 -17.35 0.43 14.56
CA LYS A 264 -17.53 1.64 13.75
C LYS A 264 -17.50 1.35 12.25
N LEU A 265 -16.67 0.41 11.80
CA LEU A 265 -16.59 0.03 10.39
C LEU A 265 -17.85 -0.72 9.93
N VAL A 266 -18.40 -1.56 10.80
CA VAL A 266 -19.61 -2.37 10.52
C VAL A 266 -20.90 -1.53 10.63
N LYS A 267 -21.01 -0.70 11.67
CA LYS A 267 -22.23 0.06 12.00
C LYS A 267 -22.31 1.43 11.32
N ALA A 268 -21.36 1.77 10.46
CA ALA A 268 -21.43 2.98 9.65
C ALA A 268 -22.62 2.91 8.67
N ASP A 269 -23.16 4.06 8.26
CA ASP A 269 -24.25 4.14 7.27
C ASP A 269 -23.91 3.39 5.97
N VAL A 270 -22.62 3.35 5.63
CA VAL A 270 -22.05 2.50 4.59
C VAL A 270 -21.01 1.61 5.24
N PHE A 271 -21.12 0.29 5.02
CA PHE A 271 -20.12 -0.67 5.49
C PHE A 271 -18.73 -0.33 4.95
N HIS A 272 -17.80 -0.02 5.85
CA HIS A 272 -16.41 0.27 5.48
C HIS A 272 -15.66 -1.04 5.23
N ALA A 273 -15.84 -1.60 4.03
CA ALA A 273 -15.49 -2.98 3.72
C ALA A 273 -13.98 -3.26 3.55
N SER A 274 -13.16 -2.26 3.17
CA SER A 274 -11.77 -2.51 2.78
C SER A 274 -10.90 -3.17 3.85
N PRO A 275 -10.98 -2.83 5.16
CA PRO A 275 -10.16 -3.50 6.17
C PRO A 275 -10.48 -4.98 6.38
N PHE A 276 -11.64 -5.44 5.91
CA PHE A 276 -12.08 -6.83 5.97
C PHE A 276 -11.55 -7.67 4.79
N GLU A 277 -10.94 -7.04 3.79
CA GLU A 277 -10.41 -7.76 2.64
C GLU A 277 -9.15 -8.54 2.95
N HIS A 278 -8.41 -8.17 3.99
CA HIS A 278 -7.08 -8.70 4.25
C HIS A 278 -7.07 -10.06 4.96
N GLN A 279 -8.18 -10.47 5.59
CA GLN A 279 -8.28 -11.74 6.30
C GLN A 279 -8.96 -12.78 5.42
N ALA A 280 -8.42 -13.99 5.38
CA ALA A 280 -9.00 -15.08 4.61
C ALA A 280 -8.74 -16.45 5.26
N THR A 281 -9.52 -17.45 4.89
CA THR A 281 -9.34 -18.86 5.28
C THR A 281 -9.36 -19.74 4.03
N PRO A 282 -8.62 -20.85 3.96
CA PRO A 282 -8.66 -21.72 2.79
C PRO A 282 -10.09 -22.20 2.52
N ASP A 283 -10.51 -22.17 1.25
CA ASP A 283 -11.75 -22.84 0.87
C ASP A 283 -11.54 -24.37 0.85
N THR A 284 -12.65 -25.08 0.92
CA THR A 284 -12.70 -26.52 0.62
C THR A 284 -13.04 -26.71 -0.85
N PHE A 285 -12.72 -27.88 -1.40
CA PHE A 285 -13.06 -28.24 -2.78
C PHE A 285 -13.78 -29.59 -2.83
N ASN A 286 -14.64 -29.77 -3.83
CA ASN A 286 -15.35 -31.03 -4.05
C ASN A 286 -14.45 -32.08 -4.71
N ARG A 287 -13.62 -31.63 -5.67
CA ARG A 287 -12.63 -32.45 -6.37
C ARG A 287 -11.53 -31.57 -6.97
N ALA A 288 -10.32 -32.09 -7.05
CA ALA A 288 -9.34 -31.61 -8.01
C ALA A 288 -9.68 -32.20 -9.39
N PHE A 289 -9.48 -31.43 -10.46
CA PHE A 289 -9.63 -31.94 -11.82
C PHE A 289 -8.46 -31.49 -12.69
N TYR A 290 -8.07 -32.37 -13.62
CA TYR A 290 -7.06 -32.01 -14.61
C TYR A 290 -7.69 -31.07 -15.64
N ASP A 291 -7.16 -29.87 -15.73
CA ASP A 291 -7.52 -28.94 -16.78
C ASP A 291 -6.48 -29.00 -17.90
N GLN A 292 -6.90 -29.55 -19.03
CA GLN A 292 -6.07 -29.72 -20.22
C GLN A 292 -5.87 -28.40 -21.00
N TRP A 293 -6.70 -27.37 -20.76
CA TRP A 293 -6.69 -26.10 -21.49
C TRP A 293 -6.14 -24.93 -20.66
N GLY A 294 -6.00 -25.10 -19.34
CA GLY A 294 -5.49 -24.07 -18.43
C GLY A 294 -6.45 -22.90 -18.21
N GLU A 295 -7.74 -23.10 -18.44
CA GLU A 295 -8.81 -22.12 -18.22
C GLU A 295 -9.24 -22.02 -16.75
N HIS A 296 -8.86 -23.00 -15.93
CA HIS A 296 -9.19 -23.12 -14.52
C HIS A 296 -7.95 -23.44 -13.70
N ASP A 297 -7.98 -23.08 -12.42
CA ASP A 297 -6.89 -23.33 -11.49
C ASP A 297 -6.76 -24.81 -11.04
N GLY A 298 -7.50 -25.72 -11.67
CA GLY A 298 -7.52 -27.16 -11.39
C GLY A 298 -8.41 -27.59 -10.22
N TRP A 299 -9.15 -26.65 -9.60
CA TRP A 299 -9.94 -26.91 -8.40
C TRP A 299 -11.43 -26.63 -8.60
N ASN A 300 -12.28 -27.57 -8.17
CA ASN A 300 -13.72 -27.34 -8.04
C ASN A 300 -14.04 -26.88 -6.61
N TRP A 301 -13.83 -25.59 -6.36
CA TRP A 301 -14.05 -24.93 -5.07
C TRP A 301 -15.50 -25.04 -4.60
N GLN A 302 -15.71 -25.17 -3.29
CA GLN A 302 -17.06 -25.26 -2.72
C GLN A 302 -17.75 -23.89 -2.64
N LYS A 303 -17.00 -22.81 -2.39
CA LYS A 303 -17.53 -21.46 -2.19
C LYS A 303 -16.76 -20.41 -3.00
N PRO A 304 -16.60 -20.59 -4.33
CA PRO A 304 -15.87 -19.66 -5.19
C PRO A 304 -16.43 -18.23 -5.15
N GLU A 305 -17.72 -18.06 -4.89
CA GLU A 305 -18.36 -16.74 -4.80
C GLU A 305 -17.90 -15.91 -3.59
N LEU A 306 -17.21 -16.54 -2.63
CA LEU A 306 -16.65 -15.86 -1.46
C LEU A 306 -15.15 -15.52 -1.62
N HIS A 307 -14.55 -15.82 -2.77
CA HIS A 307 -13.11 -15.64 -2.93
C HIS A 307 -12.71 -14.17 -3.12
N GLY A 308 -13.57 -13.38 -3.76
CA GLY A 308 -13.17 -12.05 -4.21
C GLY A 308 -11.96 -12.16 -5.14
N ASN A 309 -10.88 -11.47 -4.82
CA ASN A 309 -9.61 -11.50 -5.54
C ASN A 309 -8.64 -12.60 -5.06
N PHE A 310 -9.00 -13.43 -4.08
CA PHE A 310 -8.13 -14.47 -3.53
C PHE A 310 -8.61 -15.87 -3.93
N VAL A 311 -8.37 -16.26 -5.18
CA VAL A 311 -8.81 -17.58 -5.67
C VAL A 311 -8.25 -18.71 -4.77
N GLY A 312 -9.15 -19.56 -4.27
CA GLY A 312 -8.86 -20.63 -3.31
C GLY A 312 -9.00 -20.25 -1.83
N TRP A 313 -9.34 -18.99 -1.53
CA TRP A 313 -9.45 -18.47 -0.17
C TRP A 313 -10.79 -17.78 0.05
N ILE A 314 -11.50 -18.09 1.13
CA ILE A 314 -12.73 -17.39 1.53
C ILE A 314 -12.35 -16.06 2.20
N GLN A 315 -12.69 -14.94 1.57
CA GLN A 315 -12.38 -13.59 2.07
C GLN A 315 -13.35 -13.15 3.18
N ASN A 316 -12.82 -12.55 4.25
CA ASN A 316 -13.62 -12.09 5.39
C ASN A 316 -14.64 -11.01 4.99
N ARG A 317 -14.26 -10.08 4.10
CA ARG A 317 -15.18 -9.10 3.51
C ARG A 317 -16.44 -9.76 2.93
N LYS A 318 -16.27 -10.80 2.11
CA LYS A 318 -17.39 -11.50 1.45
C LYS A 318 -18.31 -12.22 2.43
N LEU A 319 -17.76 -12.72 3.53
CA LEU A 319 -18.56 -13.29 4.62
C LEU A 319 -19.38 -12.22 5.33
N MET A 320 -18.80 -11.05 5.61
CA MET A 320 -19.48 -9.94 6.28
C MET A 320 -20.58 -9.33 5.40
N GLU A 321 -20.33 -9.17 4.09
CA GLU A 321 -21.33 -8.68 3.13
C GLU A 321 -22.57 -9.59 3.04
N LYS A 322 -22.46 -10.89 3.34
CA LYS A 322 -23.62 -11.80 3.41
C LYS A 322 -24.38 -11.73 4.74
N GLN A 323 -23.79 -11.15 5.80
CA GLN A 323 -24.35 -11.11 7.16
C GLN A 323 -25.03 -9.79 7.52
N LEU A 324 -24.67 -8.69 6.83
CA LEU A 324 -25.13 -7.33 7.08
C LEU A 324 -26.24 -6.93 6.10
#